data_AF-A0A2K9BUU7-F1
#
_entry.id   AF-A0A2K9BUU7-F1
#
_cell.length_a   1.000
_cell.length_b   1.000
_cell.length_c   1.000
_cell.angle_alpha   90.00
_cell.angle_beta   90.00
_cell.angle_gamma   90.00
#
_symmetry.space_group_name_H-M   'P 1'
#
loop_
_entity.id
_entity.type
_entity.pdbx_description
1 polymer ?
#
loop_
_entity_poly.entity_id
_entity_poly.type
_entity_poly.pdbx_seq_one_letter_code
_entity_poly.pdbx_strand_id
1 'polypeptide(L)'
;MFALLIVVSGIVYLVVGYGLIGITNASLSYVDWTLWMLNLTLLSTVFAGIAWVFSCLFNKTGWSIVCGAGIPAMFFIFTTLSMIETLHIEFLKYFSVISLFDPTNIKGSQVTTWLFQDLGLFAMTIGLFVGGIYIFKNKDLPL
;
A
#
# COMPACT_ATOMS: atom_id res chain seq x y z
N MET A 1 8.18 -4.50 14.24
CA MET A 1 9.12 -5.28 13.41
C MET A 1 8.70 -5.32 11.93
N PHE A 2 7.47 -5.68 11.58
CA PHE A 2 7.03 -5.81 10.18
C PHE A 2 7.03 -4.48 9.38
N ALA A 3 6.51 -3.38 9.95
CA ALA A 3 6.53 -2.07 9.29
C ALA A 3 7.97 -1.57 9.02
N LEU A 4 8.90 -1.84 9.94
CA LEU A 4 10.32 -1.50 9.75
C LEU A 4 10.91 -2.25 8.55
N LEU A 5 10.59 -3.55 8.38
CA LEU A 5 11.07 -4.34 7.25
C LEU A 5 10.56 -3.79 5.91
N ILE A 6 9.31 -3.30 5.86
CA ILE A 6 8.73 -2.67 4.66
C ILE A 6 9.45 -1.36 4.34
N VAL A 7 9.73 -0.53 5.34
CA VAL A 7 10.47 0.72 5.12
C VAL A 7 11.90 0.42 4.64
N VAL A 8 12.56 -0.56 5.25
CA VAL A 8 13.89 -1.00 4.84
C VAL A 8 13.88 -1.54 3.41
N SER A 9 12.91 -2.39 3.04
CA SER A 9 12.82 -2.90 1.68
C SER A 9 12.54 -1.78 0.67
N GLY A 10 11.69 -0.80 1.01
CA GLY A 10 11.45 0.40 0.21
C GLY A 10 12.72 1.20 -0.04
N ILE A 11 13.55 1.40 0.99
CA ILE A 11 14.86 2.08 0.85
C ILE A 11 15.79 1.27 -0.05
N VAL A 12 15.83 -0.06 0.10
CA VAL A 12 16.65 -0.92 -0.78
C VAL A 12 16.22 -0.79 -2.23
N TYR A 13 14.91 -0.85 -2.52
CA TYR A 13 14.40 -0.69 -3.90
C TYR A 13 14.72 0.68 -4.49
N LEU A 14 14.63 1.75 -3.68
CA LEU A 14 15.04 3.09 -4.09
C LEU A 14 16.51 3.14 -4.53
N VAL A 15 17.42 2.65 -3.67
CA VAL A 15 18.86 2.66 -3.92
C VAL A 15 19.23 1.81 -5.14
N VAL A 16 18.64 0.61 -5.25
CA VAL A 16 18.87 -0.27 -6.40
C VAL A 16 18.40 0.39 -7.69
N GLY A 17 17.22 1.02 -7.68
CA GLY A 17 16.69 1.71 -8.86
C GLY A 17 17.55 2.88 -9.33
N TYR A 18 18.09 3.68 -8.40
CA TYR A 18 19.06 4.73 -8.75
C TYR A 18 20.32 4.17 -9.39
N GLY A 19 20.85 3.05 -8.86
CA GLY A 19 21.98 2.36 -9.46
C GLY A 19 21.69 1.90 -10.89
N LEU A 20 20.50 1.32 -11.12
CA LEU A 20 20.09 0.85 -12.44
C LEU A 20 19.93 1.99 -13.45
N ILE A 21 19.31 3.11 -13.05
CA ILE A 21 19.14 4.30 -13.92
C ILE A 21 20.52 4.85 -14.33
N GLY A 22 21.45 4.94 -13.37
CA GLY A 22 22.82 5.41 -13.64
C GLY A 22 23.62 4.50 -14.57
N ILE A 23 23.47 3.18 -14.46
CA ILE A 23 24.19 2.21 -15.31
C ILE A 23 23.60 2.15 -16.73
N THR A 24 22.27 2.17 -16.83
CA THR A 24 21.58 1.97 -18.12
C THR A 24 21.34 3.27 -18.89
N ASN A 25 21.63 4.44 -18.29
CA ASN A 25 21.25 5.76 -18.81
C ASN A 25 19.79 5.79 -19.25
N ALA A 26 18.91 5.17 -18.46
CA ALA A 26 17.49 5.16 -18.73
C ALA A 26 16.96 6.61 -18.81
N SER A 27 16.03 6.87 -19.73
CA SER A 27 15.36 8.18 -19.86
C SER A 27 14.41 8.50 -18.70
N LEU A 28 14.34 7.62 -17.69
CA LEU A 28 13.49 7.79 -16.53
C LEU A 28 14.07 8.86 -15.59
N SER A 29 13.25 9.85 -15.24
CA SER A 29 13.64 10.87 -14.27
C SER A 29 13.80 10.25 -12.88
N TYR A 30 14.84 10.68 -12.16
CA TYR A 30 15.07 10.30 -10.76
C TYR A 30 13.89 10.67 -9.86
N VAL A 31 13.19 11.76 -10.17
CA VAL A 31 12.03 12.23 -9.40
C VAL A 31 10.84 11.30 -9.56
N ASP A 32 10.57 10.84 -10.78
CA ASP A 32 9.45 9.92 -11.05
C ASP A 32 9.67 8.59 -10.31
N TRP A 33 10.91 8.09 -10.35
CA TRP A 33 11.29 6.89 -9.61
C TRP A 33 11.06 7.02 -8.11
N THR A 34 11.44 8.16 -7.51
CA THR A 34 11.21 8.38 -6.08
C THR A 34 9.76 8.38 -5.69
N LEU A 35 8.91 9.04 -6.49
CA LEU A 35 7.49 9.14 -6.21
C LEU A 35 6.83 7.77 -6.31
N TRP A 36 7.19 6.97 -7.32
CA TRP A 36 6.68 5.60 -7.46
C TRP A 36 7.03 4.73 -6.26
N MET A 37 8.30 4.75 -5.84
CA MET A 37 8.76 3.92 -4.71
C MET A 37 8.19 4.40 -3.37
N LEU A 38 8.05 5.72 -3.17
CA LEU A 38 7.42 6.27 -1.98
C LEU A 38 5.96 5.80 -1.87
N ASN A 39 5.17 5.97 -2.93
CA ASN A 39 3.78 5.57 -2.95
C ASN A 39 3.63 4.05 -2.75
N LEU A 40 4.47 3.23 -3.42
CA LEU A 40 4.48 1.78 -3.25
C LEU A 40 4.78 1.37 -1.79
N THR A 41 5.73 2.04 -1.16
CA THR A 41 6.08 1.81 0.26
C THR A 41 4.91 2.17 1.17
N LEU A 42 4.23 3.29 0.91
CA LEU A 42 3.04 3.69 1.68
C LEU A 42 1.88 2.69 1.48
N LEU A 43 1.59 2.30 0.24
CA LEU A 43 0.54 1.33 -0.09
C LEU A 43 0.78 -0.02 0.60
N SER A 44 2.01 -0.53 0.55
CA SER A 44 2.37 -1.78 1.24
C SER A 44 2.25 -1.66 2.77
N THR A 45 2.49 -0.46 3.33
CA THR A 45 2.30 -0.20 4.76
C THR A 45 0.81 -0.17 5.13
N VAL A 46 -0.08 0.29 4.24
CA VAL A 46 -1.53 0.17 4.44
C VAL A 46 -1.95 -1.29 4.51
N PHE A 47 -1.46 -2.16 3.62
CA PHE A 47 -1.76 -3.60 3.68
C PHE A 47 -1.24 -4.25 4.96
N ALA A 48 -0.05 -3.86 5.42
CA ALA A 48 0.46 -4.28 6.72
C ALA A 48 -0.45 -3.82 7.87
N GLY A 49 -0.97 -2.60 7.81
CA GLY A 49 -1.93 -2.06 8.77
C GLY A 49 -3.24 -2.87 8.80
N ILE A 50 -3.77 -3.26 7.63
CA ILE A 50 -4.95 -4.13 7.52
C ILE A 50 -4.66 -5.47 8.21
N ALA A 51 -3.56 -6.13 7.85
CA ALA A 51 -3.18 -7.41 8.46
C ALA A 51 -3.00 -7.30 9.98
N TRP A 52 -2.42 -6.19 10.45
CA TRP A 52 -2.27 -5.89 11.88
C TRP A 52 -3.62 -5.81 12.60
N VAL A 53 -4.58 -5.03 12.07
CA VAL A 53 -5.92 -4.91 12.67
C VAL A 53 -6.61 -6.27 12.79
N PHE A 54 -6.54 -7.10 11.75
CA PHE A 54 -7.14 -8.44 11.77
C PHE A 54 -6.43 -9.40 12.73
N SER A 55 -5.12 -9.23 12.91
CA SER A 55 -4.37 -9.95 13.94
C SER A 55 -4.80 -9.54 15.36
N CYS A 56 -5.10 -8.26 15.59
CA CYS A 56 -5.65 -7.80 16.87
C CYS A 56 -7.09 -8.31 17.11
N LEU A 57 -7.92 -8.37 16.06
CA LEU A 57 -9.31 -8.83 16.14
C LEU A 57 -9.42 -10.33 16.43
N PHE A 58 -8.71 -11.18 15.68
CA PHE A 58 -8.87 -12.63 15.76
C PHE A 58 -7.77 -13.30 16.60
N ASN A 59 -8.17 -14.11 17.60
CA ASN A 59 -7.22 -14.91 18.38
C ASN A 59 -6.71 -16.15 17.64
N LYS A 60 -7.49 -16.67 16.67
CA LYS A 60 -7.09 -17.82 15.86
C LYS A 60 -6.30 -17.35 14.64
N THR A 61 -5.06 -17.84 14.51
CA THR A 61 -4.14 -17.50 13.42
C THR A 61 -4.75 -17.70 12.03
N GLY A 62 -5.53 -18.77 11.84
CA GLY A 62 -6.16 -19.06 10.54
C GLY A 62 -7.08 -17.94 10.06
N TRP A 63 -7.96 -17.43 10.93
CA TRP A 63 -8.88 -16.33 10.57
C TRP A 63 -8.16 -15.00 10.37
N SER A 64 -7.13 -14.73 11.18
CA SER A 64 -6.30 -13.54 11.00
C SER A 64 -5.58 -13.52 9.65
N ILE A 65 -5.03 -14.65 9.20
CA ILE A 65 -4.34 -14.75 7.91
C ILE A 65 -5.32 -14.61 6.76
N VAL A 66 -6.44 -15.33 6.78
CA VAL A 66 -7.44 -15.30 5.71
C VAL A 66 -7.99 -13.89 5.54
N CYS A 67 -8.35 -13.19 6.62
CA CYS A 67 -8.85 -11.82 6.51
C CYS A 67 -7.73 -10.82 6.18
N GLY A 68 -6.57 -10.93 6.84
CA GLY A 68 -5.46 -9.99 6.68
C GLY A 68 -4.81 -10.01 5.30
N ALA A 69 -4.66 -11.19 4.70
CA ALA A 69 -4.14 -11.34 3.33
C ALA A 69 -5.26 -11.36 2.28
N GLY A 70 -6.45 -11.85 2.63
CA GLY A 70 -7.58 -11.95 1.70
C GLY A 70 -8.13 -10.60 1.27
N ILE A 71 -8.16 -9.60 2.15
CA ILE A 71 -8.63 -8.25 1.77
C ILE A 71 -7.70 -7.59 0.74
N PRO A 72 -6.36 -7.54 0.95
CA PRO A 72 -5.44 -7.11 -0.10
C PRO A 72 -5.56 -7.92 -1.41
N ALA A 73 -5.77 -9.24 -1.31
CA ALA A 73 -5.98 -10.07 -2.50
C ALA A 73 -7.28 -9.70 -3.26
N MET A 74 -8.37 -9.42 -2.53
CA MET A 74 -9.62 -8.93 -3.13
C MET A 74 -9.45 -7.57 -3.81
N PHE A 75 -8.73 -6.64 -3.17
CA PHE A 75 -8.37 -5.36 -3.77
C PHE A 75 -7.60 -5.54 -5.07
N PHE A 76 -6.65 -6.48 -5.10
CA PHE A 76 -5.90 -6.81 -6.31
C PHE A 76 -6.81 -7.33 -7.42
N ILE A 77 -7.73 -8.26 -7.11
CA ILE A 77 -8.71 -8.79 -8.07
C ILE A 77 -9.60 -7.68 -8.62
N PHE A 78 -10.12 -6.78 -7.77
CA PHE A 78 -10.96 -5.67 -8.25
C PHE A 78 -10.21 -4.73 -9.17
N THR A 79 -8.95 -4.42 -8.83
CA THR A 79 -8.12 -3.56 -9.68
C THR A 79 -7.81 -4.23 -11.01
N THR A 80 -7.44 -5.52 -11.04
CA THR A 80 -7.15 -6.22 -12.30
C THR A 80 -8.39 -6.39 -13.17
N LEU A 81 -9.57 -6.63 -12.58
CA LEU A 81 -10.84 -6.64 -13.33
C LEU A 81 -11.17 -5.25 -13.90
N SER A 82 -10.93 -4.18 -13.15
CA SER A 82 -11.20 -2.81 -13.63
C SER A 82 -10.30 -2.38 -14.78
N MET A 83 -9.14 -3.01 -14.95
CA MET A 83 -8.25 -2.77 -16.09
C MET A 83 -8.78 -3.40 -17.39
N ILE A 84 -9.76 -4.30 -17.31
CA ILE A 84 -10.36 -4.94 -18.47
C ILE A 84 -11.50 -4.03 -18.98
N GLU A 85 -11.16 -3.16 -19.94
CA GLU A 85 -12.10 -2.18 -20.53
C GLU A 85 -13.38 -2.82 -21.07
N THR A 86 -13.31 -4.06 -21.58
CA THR A 86 -14.47 -4.78 -22.13
C THR A 86 -15.57 -5.04 -21.10
N LEU A 87 -15.22 -5.08 -19.81
CA LEU A 87 -16.16 -5.40 -18.73
C LEU A 87 -17.00 -4.17 -18.30
N HIS A 88 -16.62 -2.94 -18.67
CA HIS A 88 -17.28 -1.68 -18.29
C HIS A 88 -17.46 -1.51 -16.77
N ILE A 89 -16.60 -2.11 -15.95
CA ILE A 89 -16.67 -2.06 -14.48
C ILE A 89 -15.59 -1.14 -13.90
N GLU A 90 -15.47 0.08 -14.43
CA GLU A 90 -14.50 1.07 -13.96
C GLU A 90 -14.76 1.50 -12.51
N PHE A 91 -16.02 1.47 -12.05
CA PHE A 91 -16.37 1.83 -10.67
C PHE A 91 -15.69 0.92 -9.63
N LEU A 92 -15.36 -0.33 -9.98
CA LEU A 92 -14.68 -1.27 -9.08
C LEU A 92 -13.27 -0.80 -8.70
N LYS A 93 -12.65 0.05 -9.52
CA LYS A 93 -11.34 0.64 -9.24
C LYS A 93 -11.37 1.41 -7.91
N TYR A 94 -12.42 2.19 -7.65
CA TYR A 94 -12.54 3.01 -6.44
C TYR A 94 -12.78 2.20 -5.15
N PHE A 95 -13.12 0.92 -5.27
CA PHE A 95 -13.27 0.02 -4.12
C PHE A 95 -11.94 -0.53 -3.60
N SER A 96 -10.84 -0.29 -4.33
CA SER A 96 -9.51 -0.81 -4.01
C SER A 96 -8.55 0.31 -3.68
N VAL A 97 -7.80 0.16 -2.58
CA VAL A 97 -6.73 1.10 -2.21
C VAL A 97 -5.58 1.09 -3.24
N ILE A 98 -5.45 0.01 -4.02
CA ILE A 98 -4.44 -0.10 -5.09
C ILE A 98 -4.69 0.95 -6.18
N SER A 99 -5.94 1.38 -6.37
CA SER A 99 -6.24 2.41 -7.38
C SER A 99 -5.63 3.77 -7.10
N LEU A 100 -5.24 4.04 -5.85
CA LEU A 100 -4.50 5.25 -5.47
C LEU A 100 -3.05 5.21 -5.97
N PHE A 101 -2.55 4.05 -6.39
CA PHE A 101 -1.25 3.92 -7.05
C PHE A 101 -1.45 3.85 -8.57
N ASP A 102 -1.14 4.95 -9.26
CA ASP A 102 -1.17 5.02 -10.72
C ASP A 102 0.20 5.40 -11.29
N PRO A 103 1.07 4.42 -11.57
CA PRO A 103 2.42 4.68 -12.05
C PRO A 103 2.45 5.37 -13.43
N THR A 104 1.37 5.29 -14.22
CA THR A 104 1.33 5.92 -15.55
C THR A 104 1.11 7.43 -15.47
N ASN A 105 0.41 7.86 -14.43
CA ASN A 105 0.05 9.25 -14.20
C ASN A 105 1.00 9.95 -13.21
N ILE A 106 1.69 9.22 -12.32
CA ILE A 106 2.70 9.79 -11.41
C ILE A 106 3.89 10.31 -12.20
N LYS A 107 3.91 11.63 -12.41
CA LYS A 107 5.00 12.39 -13.03
C LYS A 107 5.39 13.57 -12.14
N GLY A 108 6.68 13.84 -12.05
CA GLY A 108 7.27 14.91 -11.26
C GLY A 108 6.86 16.32 -11.69
N SER A 109 6.17 16.48 -12.83
CA SER A 109 5.55 17.75 -13.22
C SER A 109 4.27 18.10 -12.45
N GLN A 110 3.65 17.14 -11.74
CA GLN A 110 2.37 17.31 -11.05
C GLN A 110 2.44 16.93 -9.56
N VAL A 111 3.59 17.18 -8.90
CA VAL A 111 3.84 16.77 -7.49
C VAL A 111 2.72 17.18 -6.53
N THR A 112 2.10 18.35 -6.73
CA THR A 112 1.02 18.86 -5.86
C THR A 112 -0.20 17.94 -5.81
N THR A 113 -0.55 17.28 -6.91
CA THR A 113 -1.72 16.39 -6.96
C THR A 113 -1.44 15.05 -6.29
N TRP A 114 -0.22 14.53 -6.46
CA TRP A 114 0.22 13.25 -5.90
C TRP A 114 0.46 13.31 -4.38
N LEU A 115 0.92 14.46 -3.88
CA LEU A 115 1.12 14.67 -2.44
C LEU A 115 -0.15 14.44 -1.63
N PHE A 116 -1.32 14.83 -2.13
CA PHE A 116 -2.59 14.60 -1.42
C PHE A 116 -2.96 13.12 -1.35
N GLN A 117 -2.64 12.33 -2.39
CA GLN A 117 -2.87 10.89 -2.40
C GLN A 117 -1.92 10.18 -1.42
N ASP A 118 -0.64 10.54 -1.43
CA ASP A 118 0.35 10.01 -0.48
C ASP A 118 -0.02 10.37 0.97
N LEU A 119 -0.46 11.60 1.22
CA LEU A 119 -1.01 12.02 2.51
C LEU A 119 -2.22 11.19 2.93
N GLY A 120 -3.11 10.86 1.99
CA GLY A 120 -4.25 9.97 2.23
C GLY A 120 -3.81 8.56 2.65
N LEU A 121 -2.85 7.96 1.92
CA LEU A 121 -2.28 6.65 2.26
C LEU A 121 -1.58 6.67 3.63
N PHE A 122 -0.87 7.76 3.94
CA PHE A 122 -0.21 7.95 5.23
C PHE A 122 -1.23 8.08 6.38
N ALA A 123 -2.29 8.87 6.19
CA ALA A 123 -3.36 9.02 7.17
C ALA A 123 -4.10 7.68 7.43
N MET A 124 -4.39 6.92 6.36
CA MET A 124 -4.98 5.58 6.49
C MET A 124 -4.07 4.62 7.25
N THR A 125 -2.77 4.67 6.97
CA THR A 125 -1.78 3.86 7.70
C THR A 125 -1.84 4.16 9.20
N ILE A 126 -1.77 5.43 9.60
CA ILE A 126 -1.88 5.83 11.01
C ILE A 126 -3.20 5.36 11.60
N GLY A 127 -4.32 5.57 10.89
CA GLY A 127 -5.65 5.15 11.33
C GLY A 127 -5.75 3.64 11.61
N LEU A 128 -5.18 2.82 10.73
CA LEU A 128 -5.18 1.36 10.90
C LEU A 128 -4.32 0.91 12.09
N PHE A 129 -3.12 1.48 12.27
CA PHE A 129 -2.26 1.12 13.40
C PHE A 129 -2.85 1.59 14.74
N VAL A 130 -3.34 2.83 14.81
CA VAL A 130 -4.00 3.38 16.01
C VAL A 130 -5.29 2.61 16.32
N GLY A 131 -6.10 2.31 15.30
CA GLY A 131 -7.30 1.50 15.43
C GLY A 131 -7.01 0.09 15.95
N GLY A 132 -5.97 -0.56 15.42
CA GLY A 132 -5.51 -1.86 15.90
C GLY A 132 -5.09 -1.82 17.38
N ILE A 133 -4.35 -0.78 17.81
CA ILE A 133 -3.97 -0.57 19.22
C ILE A 133 -5.22 -0.43 20.09
N TYR A 134 -6.20 0.37 19.67
CA TYR A 134 -7.43 0.57 20.42
C TYR A 134 -8.24 -0.72 20.55
N ILE A 135 -8.40 -1.47 19.46
CA ILE A 135 -9.08 -2.78 19.45
C ILE A 135 -8.38 -3.74 20.40
N PHE A 136 -7.06 -3.84 20.32
CA PHE A 136 -6.28 -4.75 21.16
C PHE A 136 -6.40 -4.39 22.64
N LYS A 137 -6.35 -3.09 22.99
CA LYS A 137 -6.39 -2.63 24.39
C LYS A 137 -7.74 -2.88 25.06
N ASN A 138 -8.84 -2.81 24.31
CA ASN A 138 -10.19 -3.04 24.83
C ASN A 138 -10.66 -4.49 24.68
N LYS A 139 -9.82 -5.36 24.12
CA LYS A 139 -10.14 -6.77 23.98
C LYS A 139 -9.90 -7.45 25.32
N ASP A 140 -10.97 -7.97 25.92
CA ASP A 140 -10.86 -8.88 27.05
C ASP A 140 -10.19 -10.16 26.55
N LEU A 141 -8.90 -10.31 26.85
CA LEU A 141 -8.23 -11.59 26.72
C LEU A 141 -8.70 -12.46 27.88
N PRO A 142 -9.41 -13.59 27.65
CA PRO A 142 -9.53 -14.60 28.68
C PRO A 142 -8.12 -15.13 28.94
N LEU A 143 -7.63 -14.96 30.17
CA LEU A 143 -6.37 -15.54 30.65
C LEU A 143 -6.35 -17.06 30.43
#